data_AF-A0A7S1B2I8-F1
#
_entry.id   AF-A0A7S1B2I8-F1
#
_cell.length_a   1.000
_cell.length_b   1.000
_cell.length_c   1.000
_cell.angle_alpha   90.00
_cell.angle_beta   90.00
_cell.angle_gamma   90.00
#
_symmetry.space_group_name_H-M   'P 1'
#
loop_
_entity.id
_entity.type
_entity.pdbx_description
1 polymer ?
#
loop_
_entity_poly.entity_id
_entity_poly.type
_entity_poly.pdbx_seq_one_letter_code
_entity_poly.pdbx_strand_id
1 'polypeptide(L)'
;KGWTKSTCLSEKDCILLPINSELHWWLAAVRTHGSTQILCLDSLEDASRYDSTAHYIRGYLEREWQERPSSTFSRCLVQDAMECCPTTVPQQDNGWDCGVFLLENALQLFMAGRSVAGVPTWCDQETAVRRRSCLRRTLYRLQAESSGERVAVPELLSRSPELVAKLRVLWGLGAAA
;
A
#
# COMPACT_ATOMS: atom_id res chain seq x y z
N LYS A 1 -12.97 8.70 17.35
CA LYS A 1 -12.71 7.55 16.46
C LYS A 1 -13.66 7.51 15.28
N GLY A 2 -13.29 8.12 14.14
CA GLY A 2 -14.09 8.05 12.91
C GLY A 2 -13.63 6.92 11.97
N TRP A 3 -12.35 6.93 11.61
CA TRP A 3 -11.77 6.09 10.55
C TRP A 3 -11.84 4.58 10.79
N THR A 4 -11.67 4.11 12.03
CA THR A 4 -11.62 2.68 12.37
C THR A 4 -12.88 2.16 13.03
N LYS A 5 -13.99 2.92 13.04
CA LYS A 5 -15.21 2.54 13.78
C LYS A 5 -15.78 1.17 13.36
N SER A 6 -15.67 0.81 12.08
CA SER A 6 -16.23 -0.42 11.51
C SER A 6 -15.20 -1.54 11.27
N THR A 7 -13.93 -1.34 11.62
CA THR A 7 -12.86 -2.34 11.38
C THR A 7 -11.94 -2.45 12.58
N CYS A 8 -11.56 -3.66 12.97
CA CYS A 8 -10.59 -3.90 14.03
C CYS A 8 -9.18 -4.01 13.43
N LEU A 9 -8.25 -3.14 13.80
CA LEU A 9 -6.90 -3.19 13.23
C LEU A 9 -6.06 -4.33 13.82
N SER A 10 -6.36 -4.78 15.05
CA SER A 10 -5.66 -5.93 15.68
C SER A 10 -5.95 -7.26 15.00
N GLU A 11 -7.01 -7.35 14.19
CA GLU A 11 -7.38 -8.56 13.45
C GLU A 11 -6.73 -8.62 12.06
N LYS A 12 -5.97 -7.59 11.67
CA LYS A 12 -5.35 -7.52 10.34
C LYS A 12 -3.89 -7.92 10.45
N ASP A 13 -3.41 -8.92 9.70
CA ASP A 13 -1.98 -9.29 9.76
C ASP A 13 -1.04 -8.22 9.16
N CYS A 14 -1.58 -7.36 8.31
CA CYS A 14 -0.85 -6.24 7.73
C CYS A 14 -1.75 -5.01 7.53
N ILE A 15 -1.22 -3.83 7.86
CA ILE A 15 -1.88 -2.53 7.67
C ILE A 15 -0.96 -1.70 6.76
N LEU A 16 -1.47 -1.30 5.60
CA LEU A 16 -0.75 -0.48 4.63
C LEU A 16 -1.14 0.99 4.84
N LEU A 17 -0.14 1.85 5.04
CA LEU A 17 -0.28 3.27 5.31
C LEU A 17 0.50 4.06 4.27
N PRO A 18 -0.16 4.65 3.25
CA PRO A 18 0.47 5.59 2.35
C PRO A 18 0.84 6.85 3.13
N ILE A 19 2.12 7.21 3.14
CA ILE A 19 2.63 8.39 3.84
C ILE A 19 3.05 9.42 2.79
N ASN A 20 2.61 10.67 2.97
CA ASN A 20 3.10 11.81 2.23
C ASN A 20 3.79 12.77 3.20
N SER A 21 5.07 13.03 2.99
CA SER A 21 5.83 14.03 3.73
C SER A 21 6.62 14.85 2.72
N GLU A 22 6.48 16.17 2.77
CA GLU A 22 7.26 17.10 1.92
C GLU A 22 7.21 16.77 0.42
N LEU A 23 6.01 16.49 -0.11
CA LEU A 23 5.76 16.10 -1.52
C LEU A 23 6.35 14.74 -1.92
N HIS A 24 6.84 13.96 -0.97
CA HIS A 24 7.37 12.62 -1.18
C HIS A 24 6.42 11.56 -0.63
N TRP A 25 6.07 10.59 -1.47
CA TRP A 25 5.20 9.47 -1.13
C TRP A 25 6.01 8.20 -0.85
N TRP A 26 5.74 7.55 0.27
CA TRP A 26 6.33 6.25 0.62
C TRP A 26 5.31 5.39 1.38
N LEU A 27 5.59 4.10 1.53
CA LEU A 27 4.66 3.15 2.15
C LEU A 27 5.19 2.66 3.49
N ALA A 28 4.43 2.91 4.56
CA ALA A 28 4.60 2.20 5.82
C ALA A 28 3.69 0.96 5.82
N ALA A 29 4.26 -0.22 6.02
CA ALA A 29 3.51 -1.47 6.16
C ALA A 29 3.72 -2.04 7.56
N VAL A 30 2.67 -1.97 8.38
CA VAL A 30 2.68 -2.51 9.74
C VAL A 30 2.35 -3.99 9.69
N ARG A 31 3.26 -4.84 10.18
CA ARG A 31 2.98 -6.24 10.48
C ARG A 31 2.53 -6.35 11.93
N THR A 32 1.43 -7.03 12.18
CA THR A 32 0.79 -7.11 13.52
C THR A 32 0.91 -8.50 14.16
N HIS A 33 1.29 -9.53 13.41
CA HIS A 33 1.47 -10.89 13.90
C HIS A 33 2.88 -11.43 13.59
N GLY A 34 3.40 -12.29 14.47
CA GLY A 34 4.77 -12.78 14.39
C GLY A 34 5.78 -11.74 14.89
N SER A 35 6.52 -11.12 13.96
CA SER A 35 7.44 -10.01 14.24
C SER A 35 6.72 -8.67 14.04
N THR A 36 6.16 -8.09 15.09
CA THR A 36 5.48 -6.79 14.99
C THR A 36 6.48 -5.72 14.62
N GLN A 37 6.36 -5.11 13.44
CA GLN A 37 7.32 -4.13 12.93
C GLN A 37 6.65 -3.21 11.90
N ILE A 38 7.27 -2.04 11.67
CA ILE A 38 6.87 -1.11 10.63
C ILE A 38 7.88 -1.23 9.50
N LEU A 39 7.49 -1.87 8.40
CA LEU A 39 8.31 -1.89 7.19
C LEU A 39 8.20 -0.54 6.49
N CYS A 40 9.34 0.09 6.24
CA CYS A 40 9.44 1.42 5.66
C CYS A 40 9.92 1.22 4.19
N LEU A 41 8.98 1.18 3.24
CA LEU A 41 9.22 0.94 1.81
C LEU A 41 9.26 2.27 1.07
N ASP A 42 10.46 2.71 0.72
CA ASP A 42 10.73 4.06 0.24
C ASP A 42 11.63 4.03 -1.01
N SER A 43 11.18 4.64 -2.10
CA SER A 43 11.92 4.71 -3.36
C SER A 43 12.90 5.89 -3.44
N LEU A 44 12.90 6.78 -2.44
CA LEU A 44 13.97 7.75 -2.19
C LEU A 44 14.32 7.69 -0.70
N GLU A 45 15.04 6.65 -0.32
CA GLU A 45 15.32 6.36 1.09
C GLU A 45 16.00 7.55 1.80
N ASP A 46 15.39 7.96 2.91
CA ASP A 46 15.99 8.87 3.88
C ASP A 46 15.43 8.53 5.26
N ALA A 47 16.25 7.82 6.03
CA ALA A 47 15.87 7.29 7.34
C ALA A 47 15.40 8.35 8.34
N SER A 48 15.80 9.62 8.18
CA SER A 48 15.43 10.69 9.12
C SER A 48 13.93 10.97 9.17
N ARG A 49 13.17 10.61 8.13
CA ARG A 49 11.71 10.82 8.06
C ARG A 49 10.87 9.73 8.73
N TYR A 50 11.48 8.61 9.12
CA TYR A 50 10.73 7.45 9.61
C TYR A 50 10.39 7.54 11.08
N ASP A 51 11.26 8.09 11.92
CA ASP A 51 11.08 8.08 13.38
C ASP A 51 9.82 8.81 13.83
N SER A 52 9.58 10.01 13.28
CA SER A 52 8.39 10.79 13.57
C SER A 52 7.11 10.06 13.13
N THR A 53 7.14 9.46 11.94
CA THR A 53 6.02 8.68 11.40
C THR A 53 5.75 7.43 12.24
N ALA A 54 6.80 6.70 12.61
CA ALA A 54 6.72 5.52 13.46
C ALA A 54 6.15 5.86 14.85
N HIS A 55 6.57 6.98 15.44
CA HIS A 55 6.01 7.49 16.69
C HIS A 55 4.48 7.68 16.59
N TYR A 56 3.99 8.34 15.54
CA TYR A 56 2.55 8.55 15.35
C TYR A 56 1.79 7.25 15.07
N ILE A 57 2.35 6.33 14.29
CA ILE A 57 1.74 5.02 14.01
C ILE A 57 1.60 4.23 15.32
N ARG A 58 2.67 4.13 16.12
CA ARG A 58 2.65 3.44 17.42
C ARG A 58 1.59 4.04 18.35
N GLY A 59 1.59 5.36 18.52
CA GLY A 59 0.63 6.05 19.40
C GLY A 59 -0.81 5.99 18.90
N TYR A 60 -1.04 5.84 17.59
CA TYR A 60 -2.38 5.58 17.05
C TYR A 60 -2.83 4.16 17.35
N LEU A 61 -2.01 3.15 17.02
CA LEU A 61 -2.34 1.74 17.20
C LEU A 61 -2.50 1.38 18.67
N GLU A 62 -1.65 1.91 19.55
CA GLU A 62 -1.77 1.74 21.00
C GLU A 62 -3.16 2.14 21.50
N ARG A 63 -3.63 3.35 21.14
CA ARG A 63 -4.97 3.84 21.52
C ARG A 63 -6.10 3.06 20.84
N GLU A 64 -5.90 2.68 19.57
CA GLU A 64 -6.88 1.88 18.82
C GLU A 64 -7.16 0.55 19.55
N TRP A 65 -6.09 -0.15 19.94
CA TRP A 65 -6.12 -1.46 20.57
C TRP A 65 -6.55 -1.45 22.04
N GLN A 66 -6.19 -0.41 22.82
CA GLN A 66 -6.61 -0.27 24.22
C GLN A 66 -8.13 -0.12 24.39
N GLU A 67 -8.76 0.59 23.46
CA GLU A 67 -10.19 0.89 23.53
C GLU A 67 -11.07 -0.25 22.94
N ARG A 68 -10.48 -1.41 22.59
CA ARG A 68 -11.19 -2.57 22.02
C ARG A 68 -11.25 -3.71 23.06
N PRO A 69 -12.45 -4.16 23.49
CA PRO A 69 -12.59 -5.17 24.54
C PRO A 69 -11.99 -6.56 24.21
N SER A 70 -11.79 -6.87 22.93
CA SER A 70 -11.34 -8.17 22.43
C SER A 70 -9.89 -8.19 21.95
N SER A 71 -9.09 -7.14 22.20
CA SER A 71 -7.69 -7.17 21.81
C SER A 71 -6.88 -8.06 22.76
N THR A 72 -6.33 -9.16 22.23
CA THR A 72 -5.29 -9.98 22.90
C THR A 72 -3.92 -9.31 22.84
N PHE A 73 -3.84 -8.08 22.33
CA PHE A 73 -2.59 -7.38 22.08
C PHE A 73 -2.11 -6.68 23.36
N SER A 74 -1.03 -7.19 23.95
CA SER A 74 -0.42 -6.58 25.14
C SER A 74 0.26 -5.26 24.78
N ARG A 75 0.03 -4.21 25.58
CA ARG A 75 0.65 -2.88 25.45
C ARG A 75 2.17 -2.94 25.26
N CYS A 76 2.84 -3.91 25.90
CA CYS A 76 4.28 -4.10 25.82
C CYS A 76 4.77 -4.42 24.39
N LEU A 77 3.92 -5.00 23.53
CA LEU A 77 4.26 -5.35 22.15
C LEU A 77 4.25 -4.13 21.19
N VAL A 78 3.61 -3.02 21.57
CA VAL A 78 3.48 -1.84 20.68
C VAL A 78 4.66 -0.88 20.87
N GLN A 79 5.07 -0.65 22.11
CA GLN A 79 6.07 0.36 22.46
C GLN A 79 7.51 -0.16 22.28
N ASP A 80 7.80 -1.39 22.70
CA ASP A 80 9.18 -1.90 22.72
C ASP A 80 9.52 -2.79 21.51
N ALA A 81 8.53 -3.27 20.73
CA ALA A 81 8.77 -4.23 19.65
C ALA A 81 8.56 -3.68 18.22
N MET A 82 7.80 -2.60 18.01
CA MET A 82 7.47 -2.10 16.67
C MET A 82 8.54 -1.18 16.08
N GLU A 83 9.76 -1.70 15.89
CA GLU A 83 10.83 -0.99 15.20
C GLU A 83 10.41 -0.59 13.77
N CYS A 84 10.88 0.58 13.28
CA CYS A 84 10.83 0.84 11.83
C CYS A 84 12.02 0.15 11.21
N CYS A 85 11.75 -0.59 10.14
CA CYS A 85 12.73 -1.32 9.37
C CYS A 85 12.74 -0.72 7.97
N PRO A 86 13.72 0.15 7.64
CA PRO A 86 14.01 0.51 6.26
C PRO A 86 14.13 -0.77 5.44
N THR A 87 13.25 -0.92 4.47
CA THR A 87 13.17 -2.13 3.66
C THR A 87 13.76 -1.82 2.30
N THR A 88 14.77 -2.59 1.91
CA THR A 88 15.40 -2.44 0.60
C THR A 88 14.37 -2.69 -0.50
N VAL A 89 14.03 -1.63 -1.22
CA VAL A 89 13.16 -1.64 -2.39
C VAL A 89 13.87 -0.93 -3.55
N PRO A 90 13.44 -1.17 -4.80
CA PRO A 90 13.95 -0.41 -5.93
C PRO A 90 13.83 1.10 -5.69
N GLN A 91 14.93 1.81 -5.96
CA GLN A 91 14.99 3.27 -5.86
C GLN A 91 14.58 3.90 -7.20
N GLN A 92 13.95 5.06 -7.12
CA GLN A 92 13.59 5.84 -8.30
C GLN A 92 14.77 6.72 -8.74
N ASP A 93 14.83 7.04 -10.03
CA ASP A 93 15.91 7.87 -10.60
C ASP A 93 15.49 9.34 -10.74
N ASN A 94 14.24 9.68 -10.43
CA ASN A 94 13.68 11.02 -10.60
C ASN A 94 12.96 11.54 -9.36
N GLY A 95 12.40 12.76 -9.41
CA GLY A 95 11.73 13.38 -8.26
C GLY A 95 10.20 13.25 -8.20
N TRP A 96 9.56 12.51 -9.10
CA TRP A 96 8.09 12.57 -9.30
C TRP A 96 7.42 11.20 -9.52
N ASP A 97 8.16 10.10 -9.42
CA ASP A 97 7.66 8.73 -9.51
C ASP A 97 7.34 8.07 -8.16
N CYS A 98 7.63 8.70 -7.01
CA CYS A 98 7.45 8.09 -5.68
C CYS A 98 6.04 7.54 -5.42
N GLY A 99 5.01 8.22 -5.91
CA GLY A 99 3.63 7.72 -5.84
C GLY A 99 3.38 6.44 -6.66
N VAL A 100 4.08 6.24 -7.78
CA VAL A 100 3.98 5.01 -8.59
C VAL A 100 4.72 3.87 -7.89
N PHE A 101 5.92 4.13 -7.38
CA PHE A 101 6.66 3.15 -6.58
C PHE A 101 5.89 2.72 -5.33
N LEU A 102 5.21 3.65 -4.64
CA LEU A 102 4.32 3.34 -3.52
C LEU A 102 3.24 2.33 -3.92
N LEU A 103 2.57 2.54 -5.05
CA LEU A 103 1.51 1.64 -5.54
C LEU A 103 2.08 0.26 -5.90
N GLU A 104 3.24 0.21 -6.54
CA GLU A 104 3.92 -1.05 -6.86
C GLU A 104 4.34 -1.79 -5.58
N ASN A 105 4.95 -1.10 -4.61
CA ASN A 105 5.30 -1.68 -3.31
C ASN A 105 4.06 -2.27 -2.60
N ALA A 106 2.93 -1.57 -2.61
CA ALA A 106 1.69 -2.07 -2.05
C ALA A 106 1.17 -3.31 -2.78
N LEU A 107 1.16 -3.28 -4.13
CA LEU A 107 0.74 -4.41 -4.96
C LEU A 107 1.58 -5.66 -4.70
N GLN A 108 2.90 -5.50 -4.58
CA GLN A 108 3.81 -6.61 -4.35
C GLN A 108 3.61 -7.22 -2.95
N LEU A 109 3.37 -6.41 -1.93
CA LEU A 109 2.98 -6.93 -0.61
C LEU A 109 1.67 -7.74 -0.69
N PHE A 110 0.70 -7.35 -1.52
CA PHE A 110 -0.50 -8.16 -1.73
C PHE A 110 -0.19 -9.48 -2.44
N MET A 111 0.66 -9.46 -3.47
CA MET A 111 0.98 -10.66 -4.28
C MET A 111 1.91 -11.64 -3.56
N ALA A 112 2.89 -11.15 -2.81
CA ALA A 112 3.89 -11.96 -2.10
C ALA A 112 3.43 -12.44 -0.72
N GLY A 113 2.12 -12.42 -0.44
CA GLY A 113 1.58 -12.81 0.87
C GLY A 113 2.13 -11.97 2.02
N ARG A 114 2.44 -10.68 1.77
CA ARG A 114 2.96 -9.71 2.75
C ARG A 114 4.38 -10.01 3.23
N SER A 115 5.13 -10.81 2.47
CA SER A 115 6.56 -11.00 2.63
C SER A 115 7.35 -10.00 1.78
N VAL A 116 8.48 -9.55 2.33
CA VAL A 116 9.49 -8.74 1.63
C VAL A 116 10.76 -9.54 1.33
N ALA A 117 10.84 -10.79 1.80
CA ALA A 117 12.04 -11.61 1.71
C ALA A 117 12.22 -12.26 0.33
N GLY A 118 13.43 -12.17 -0.22
CA GLY A 118 13.87 -12.97 -1.37
C GLY A 118 13.32 -12.53 -2.73
N VAL A 119 12.91 -11.27 -2.86
CA VAL A 119 12.19 -10.84 -4.06
C VAL A 119 13.04 -9.85 -4.88
N PRO A 120 13.59 -10.26 -6.04
CA PRO A 120 14.44 -9.41 -6.87
C PRO A 120 13.65 -8.21 -7.43
N THR A 121 14.26 -7.02 -7.40
CA THR A 121 13.80 -5.73 -7.96
C THR A 121 12.43 -5.74 -8.68
N TRP A 122 11.35 -5.36 -7.97
CA TRP A 122 9.96 -5.48 -8.45
C TRP A 122 9.54 -4.44 -9.49
N CYS A 123 10.17 -3.27 -9.43
CA CYS A 123 9.85 -2.13 -10.26
C CYS A 123 11.11 -1.31 -10.47
N ASP A 124 11.67 -1.35 -11.66
CA ASP A 124 12.68 -0.37 -12.08
C ASP A 124 12.01 0.93 -12.55
N GLN A 125 12.83 1.94 -12.83
CA GLN A 125 12.35 3.23 -13.30
C GLN A 125 11.59 3.14 -14.64
N GLU A 126 11.99 2.23 -15.54
CA GLU A 126 11.29 1.98 -16.80
C GLU A 126 9.87 1.43 -16.53
N THR A 127 9.76 0.47 -15.63
CA THR A 127 8.48 -0.09 -15.18
C THR A 127 7.62 0.99 -14.55
N ALA A 128 8.16 1.86 -13.69
CA ALA A 128 7.39 2.97 -13.11
C ALA A 128 6.81 3.91 -14.19
N VAL A 129 7.61 4.27 -15.20
CA VAL A 129 7.14 5.10 -16.34
C VAL A 129 6.01 4.41 -17.12
N ARG A 130 6.16 3.10 -17.38
CA ARG A 130 5.10 2.30 -18.02
C ARG A 130 3.85 2.27 -17.16
N ARG A 131 3.98 2.06 -15.86
CA ARG A 131 2.89 1.98 -14.89
C ARG A 131 2.13 3.28 -14.75
N ARG A 132 2.81 4.43 -14.73
CA ARG A 132 2.18 5.75 -14.84
C ARG A 132 1.27 5.84 -16.06
N SER A 133 1.74 5.37 -17.22
CA SER A 133 0.94 5.35 -18.45
C SER A 133 -0.26 4.40 -18.35
N CYS A 134 -0.09 3.22 -17.75
CA CYS A 134 -1.17 2.26 -17.51
C CYS A 134 -2.24 2.84 -16.57
N LEU A 135 -1.85 3.47 -15.46
CA LEU A 135 -2.76 4.12 -14.52
C LEU A 135 -3.60 5.20 -15.22
N ARG A 136 -2.95 6.10 -15.96
CA ARG A 136 -3.63 7.15 -16.74
C ARG A 136 -4.65 6.57 -17.71
N ARG A 137 -4.26 5.56 -18.51
CA ARG A 137 -5.17 4.91 -19.46
C ARG A 137 -6.30 4.13 -18.78
N THR A 138 -6.04 3.56 -17.60
CA THR A 138 -7.06 2.88 -16.78
C THR A 138 -8.13 3.88 -16.34
N LEU A 139 -7.73 5.04 -15.82
CA LEU A 139 -8.65 6.10 -15.42
C LEU A 139 -9.52 6.58 -16.59
N TYR A 140 -8.92 6.84 -17.76
CA TYR A 140 -9.70 7.24 -18.94
C TYR A 140 -10.70 6.17 -19.39
N ARG A 141 -10.32 4.89 -19.34
CA ARG A 141 -11.23 3.79 -19.70
C ARG A 141 -12.36 3.62 -18.71
N LEU A 142 -12.07 3.71 -17.41
CA LEU A 142 -13.10 3.68 -16.37
C LEU A 142 -14.09 4.85 -16.52
N GLN A 143 -13.58 6.06 -16.78
CA GLN A 143 -14.41 7.25 -16.99
C GLN A 143 -15.26 7.15 -18.27
N ALA A 144 -14.70 6.62 -19.36
CA ALA A 144 -15.43 6.43 -20.60
C ALA A 144 -16.54 5.39 -20.43
N GLU A 145 -16.25 4.28 -19.76
CA GLU A 145 -17.23 3.21 -19.51
C GLU A 145 -18.35 3.69 -18.58
N SER A 146 -18.02 4.49 -17.55
CA SER A 146 -19.03 5.01 -16.63
C SER A 146 -19.98 6.01 -17.28
N SER A 147 -19.67 6.52 -18.48
CA SER A 147 -20.49 7.51 -19.21
C SER A 147 -20.87 8.74 -18.37
N GLY A 148 -20.04 9.12 -17.40
CA GLY A 148 -20.31 10.22 -16.46
C GLY A 148 -21.19 9.85 -15.26
N GLU A 149 -21.69 8.62 -15.19
CA GLU A 149 -22.42 8.11 -14.02
C GLU A 149 -21.48 7.90 -12.83
N ARG A 150 -22.01 8.13 -11.63
CA ARG A 150 -21.33 7.82 -10.36
C ARG A 150 -21.59 6.36 -9.99
N VAL A 151 -20.85 5.45 -10.63
CA VAL A 151 -20.90 4.01 -10.36
C VAL A 151 -19.63 3.57 -9.64
N ALA A 152 -19.76 2.66 -8.67
CA ALA A 152 -18.60 2.09 -8.01
C ALA A 152 -17.78 1.24 -8.99
N VAL A 153 -16.45 1.36 -8.95
CA VAL A 153 -15.55 0.63 -9.88
C VAL A 153 -15.82 -0.89 -9.91
N PRO A 154 -16.01 -1.60 -8.77
CA PRO A 154 -16.31 -3.03 -8.81
C PRO A 154 -17.60 -3.38 -9.56
N GLU A 155 -18.63 -2.54 -9.43
CA GLU A 155 -19.90 -2.72 -10.13
C GLU A 155 -19.76 -2.42 -11.63
N LEU A 156 -18.99 -1.39 -11.99
CA LEU A 156 -18.69 -1.09 -13.38
C LEU A 156 -17.93 -2.24 -14.06
N LEU A 157 -16.94 -2.81 -13.37
CA LEU A 157 -16.15 -3.93 -13.88
C LEU A 157 -16.96 -5.22 -13.99
N SER A 158 -17.91 -5.47 -13.08
CA SER A 158 -18.76 -6.68 -13.15
C SER A 158 -19.74 -6.64 -14.34
N ARG A 159 -20.17 -5.44 -14.75
CA ARG A 159 -21.09 -5.23 -15.88
C ARG A 159 -20.38 -5.18 -17.24
N SER A 160 -19.07 -4.93 -17.26
CA SER A 160 -18.30 -4.76 -18.51
C SER A 160 -17.10 -5.71 -18.61
N PRO A 161 -17.31 -7.00 -18.96
CA PRO A 161 -16.25 -7.98 -19.16
C PRO A 161 -15.22 -7.55 -20.21
N GLU A 162 -15.64 -6.83 -21.25
CA GLU A 162 -14.73 -6.29 -22.26
C GLU A 162 -13.77 -5.25 -21.69
N LEU A 163 -14.25 -4.38 -20.80
CA LEU A 163 -13.39 -3.42 -20.11
C LEU A 163 -12.35 -4.16 -19.27
N VAL A 164 -12.76 -5.19 -18.53
CA VAL A 164 -11.84 -6.04 -17.76
C VAL A 164 -10.78 -6.64 -18.67
N ALA A 165 -11.16 -7.24 -19.80
CA ALA A 165 -10.21 -7.81 -20.78
C ALA A 165 -9.22 -6.75 -21.30
N LYS A 166 -9.73 -5.57 -21.69
CA LYS A 166 -8.92 -4.43 -22.15
C LYS A 166 -7.94 -3.97 -21.07
N LEU A 167 -8.35 -3.91 -19.80
CA LEU A 167 -7.49 -3.54 -18.67
C LEU A 167 -6.43 -4.61 -18.42
N ARG A 168 -6.78 -5.90 -18.45
CA ARG A 168 -5.81 -6.99 -18.29
C ARG A 168 -4.68 -6.89 -19.31
N VAL A 169 -5.02 -6.72 -20.59
CA VAL A 169 -4.02 -6.50 -21.66
C VAL A 169 -3.17 -5.25 -21.39
N LEU A 170 -3.79 -4.13 -21.00
CA LEU A 170 -3.07 -2.89 -20.69
C LEU A 170 -2.04 -3.06 -19.57
N TRP A 171 -2.33 -3.92 -18.60
CA TRP A 171 -1.46 -4.20 -17.46
C TRP A 171 -0.49 -5.36 -17.68
N GLY A 172 -0.55 -6.02 -18.85
CA GLY A 172 0.25 -7.21 -19.16
C GLY A 172 -0.20 -8.46 -18.41
N LEU A 173 -1.43 -8.45 -17.89
CA LEU A 173 -2.06 -9.61 -17.26
C LEU A 173 -2.73 -10.42 -18.38
N GLY A 174 -2.40 -11.72 -18.52
CA GLY A 174 -2.96 -12.59 -19.56
C GLY A 174 -4.50 -12.65 -19.57
N ALA A 175 -5.10 -13.30 -20.56
CA ALA A 175 -6.57 -13.49 -20.58
C ALA A 175 -7.05 -14.14 -19.26
N ALA A 176 -8.22 -13.74 -18.76
CA ALA A 176 -8.82 -14.43 -17.62
C ALA A 176 -9.18 -15.86 -18.08
N ALA A 177 -8.72 -16.87 -17.33
CA ALA A 177 -9.11 -18.26 -17.54
C ALA A 177 -10.58 -18.46 -17.16
#